data_AF-A0ABD5PHQ2-F1
#
_entry.id   AF-A0ABD5PHQ2-F1
#
_cell.length_a   1.000
_cell.length_b   1.000
_cell.length_c   1.000
_cell.angle_alpha   90.00
_cell.angle_beta   90.00
_cell.angle_gamma   90.00
#
_symmetry.space_group_name_H-M   'P 1'
#
loop_
_entity.id
_entity.type
_entity.pdbx_description
1 polymer ?
#
loop_
_entity_poly.entity_id
_entity_poly.type
_entity_poly.pdbx_seq_one_letter_code
_entity_poly.pdbx_strand_id
1 'polypeptide(L)' 'MEIRTRLYVAGLVAALAAYIFTVIAFTGLLNFAQTGVFAVVFLVILLGFERFMMWAETLESEEATSAQI' A
#
# COMPACT_ATOMS: atom_id res chain seq x y z
N MET A 1 -2.76 13.93 13.98
CA MET A 1 -2.29 12.90 13.03
C MET A 1 -3.50 12.14 12.54
N GLU A 2 -3.81 12.27 11.26
CA GLU A 2 -5.02 11.73 10.63
C GLU A 2 -4.98 10.19 10.56
N ILE A 3 -6.13 9.57 10.79
CA ILE A 3 -6.31 8.11 10.87
C ILE A 3 -5.70 7.36 9.66
N ARG A 4 -5.66 8.02 8.49
CA ARG A 4 -5.13 7.50 7.22
C ARG A 4 -3.63 7.24 7.28
N THR A 5 -2.85 8.20 7.79
CA THR A 5 -1.40 8.05 7.95
C THR A 5 -1.05 6.87 8.86
N ARG A 6 -1.83 6.66 9.92
CA ARG A 6 -1.64 5.52 10.84
C ARG A 6 -1.91 4.18 10.15
N LEU A 7 -2.93 4.12 9.30
CA LEU A 7 -3.26 2.94 8.51
C LEU A 7 -2.15 2.62 7.48
N TYR A 8 -1.58 3.63 6.83
CA TYR A 8 -0.47 3.43 5.90
C TYR A 8 0.79 2.90 6.59
N VAL A 9 1.15 3.47 7.74
CA VAL A 9 2.29 2.99 8.52
C VAL A 9 2.05 1.58 9.04
N ALA A 10 0.84 1.28 9.52
CA ALA A 10 0.49 -0.07 9.97
C ALA A 10 0.56 -1.09 8.83
N GLY A 11 0.05 -0.75 7.63
CA GLY A 11 0.12 -1.60 6.45
C GLY A 11 1.55 -1.85 5.97
N LEU A 12 2.39 -0.80 5.98
CA LEU A 12 3.82 -0.92 5.66
C LEU A 12 4.55 -1.84 6.63
N VAL A 13 4.32 -1.68 7.93
CA VAL A 13 4.94 -2.52 8.97
C VAL A 13 4.50 -3.98 8.82
N ALA A 14 3.21 -4.22 8.58
CA ALA A 14 2.70 -5.57 8.37
C ALA A 14 3.31 -6.23 7.13
N ALA A 15 3.40 -5.52 6.00
CA ALA A 15 3.98 -6.02 4.77
C ALA A 15 5.48 -6.31 4.90
N LEU A 16 6.23 -5.42 5.57
CA LEU A 16 7.65 -5.64 5.85
C LEU A 16 7.89 -6.85 6.75
N ALA A 17 7.10 -6.99 7.81
CA ALA A 17 7.19 -8.15 8.70
C ALA A 17 6.91 -9.45 7.92
N ALA A 18 5.86 -9.48 7.11
CA ALA A 18 5.52 -10.63 6.28
C ALA A 18 6.67 -10.99 5.32
N TYR A 19 7.22 -10.01 4.59
CA TYR A 19 8.31 -10.23 3.66
C TYR A 19 9.57 -10.78 4.34
N ILE A 20 9.98 -10.17 5.46
CA ILE A 20 11.15 -10.61 6.23
C ILE A 20 10.96 -12.06 6.71
N PHE A 21 9.79 -12.40 7.25
CA PHE A 21 9.49 -13.77 7.66
C PHE A 21 9.53 -14.75 6.50
N THR A 22 8.93 -14.42 5.36
CA THR A 22 8.96 -15.26 4.15
C THR A 22 10.39 -15.47 3.68
N VAL A 23 11.19 -14.42 3.54
CA VAL A 23 12.58 -14.54 3.08
C VAL A 23 13.38 -15.41 4.04
N ILE A 24 13.33 -15.14 5.35
CA ILE A 24 14.06 -15.95 6.34
C ILE A 24 13.62 -17.42 6.29
N ALA A 25 12.32 -17.69 6.13
CA ALA A 25 11.80 -19.05 6.09
C ALA A 25 12.29 -19.85 4.87
N PHE A 26 12.46 -19.20 3.71
CA PHE A 26 12.83 -19.88 2.47
C PHE A 26 14.32 -19.83 2.13
N THR A 27 15.03 -18.77 2.49
CA THR A 27 16.46 -18.59 2.17
C THR A 27 17.38 -18.73 3.38
N GLY A 28 16.86 -18.58 4.60
CA GLY A 28 17.66 -18.53 5.84
C GLY A 28 18.59 -17.32 5.93
N LEU A 29 18.56 -16.41 4.95
CA LEU A 29 19.48 -15.27 4.83
C LEU A 29 18.69 -14.00 4.56
N LEU A 30 18.96 -12.96 5.34
CA LEU A 30 18.34 -11.65 5.15
C LEU A 30 19.25 -10.74 4.32
N ASN A 31 18.86 -10.48 3.07
CA ASN A 31 19.55 -9.52 2.21
C ASN A 31 18.89 -8.13 2.32
N PHE A 32 19.59 -7.19 2.96
CA PHE A 32 19.09 -5.83 3.16
C PHE A 32 18.80 -5.07 1.87
N ALA A 33 19.55 -5.31 0.78
CA ALA A 33 19.28 -4.68 -0.51
C ALA A 33 17.95 -5.17 -1.09
N GLN A 34 17.68 -6.47 -1.00
CA GLN A 34 16.43 -7.06 -1.49
C GLN A 34 15.23 -6.61 -0.66
N THR A 35 15.37 -6.56 0.67
CA THR A 35 14.35 -6.00 1.58
C THR A 35 14.09 -4.52 1.30
N GLY A 36 15.14 -3.74 1.00
CA GLY A 36 15.01 -2.34 0.60
C GLY A 36 14.22 -2.17 -0.70
N VAL A 37 14.53 -2.97 -1.72
CA VAL A 37 13.78 -2.97 -3.00
C VAL A 37 12.32 -3.35 -2.76
N PHE A 38 12.05 -4.37 -1.95
CA PHE A 38 10.68 -4.73 -1.57
C PHE A 38 9.95 -3.56 -0.90
N ALA A 39 10.59 -2.88 0.06
CA ALA A 39 10.00 -1.74 0.75
C ALA A 39 9.62 -0.61 -0.23
N VAL A 40 10.51 -0.28 -1.17
CA VAL A 40 10.27 0.74 -2.19
C VAL A 40 9.14 0.33 -3.13
N VAL A 41 9.16 -0.91 -3.65
CA VAL A 41 8.11 -1.42 -4.53
C VAL A 41 6.76 -1.43 -3.83
N PHE A 42 6.72 -1.88 -2.57
CA PHE A 42 5.50 -1.89 -1.77
C PHE A 42 4.95 -0.47 -1.58
N LEU A 43 5.80 0.51 -1.26
CA LEU A 43 5.38 1.90 -1.14
C LEU A 43 4.83 2.47 -2.45
N VAL A 44 5.48 2.19 -3.58
CA VAL A 44 5.00 2.61 -4.91
C VAL A 44 3.61 2.04 -5.19
N ILE A 45 3.40 0.75 -4.90
CA ILE A 45 2.10 0.10 -5.07
C ILE A 45 1.06 0.70 -4.11
N LEU A 46 1.42 0.94 -2.85
CA LEU A 46 0.52 1.52 -1.85
C LEU A 46 0.03 2.91 -2.29
N LEU A 47 0.94 3.78 -2.74
CA LEU A 47 0.60 5.11 -3.25
C LEU A 47 -0.20 5.03 -4.56
N GLY A 48 0.13 4.07 -5.42
CA GLY A 48 -0.64 3.80 -6.64
C GLY A 48 -2.09 3.43 -6.33
N PHE A 49 -2.31 2.55 -5.35
CA PHE A 49 -3.64 2.17 -4.88
C PHE A 49 -4.41 3.36 -4.29
N GLU A 50 -3.75 4.20 -3.50
CA GLU A 50 -4.37 5.42 -2.96
C GLU A 50 -4.85 6.34 -4.09
N ARG A 51 -3.99 6.59 -5.09
CA ARG A 51 -4.34 7.42 -6.23
C ARG A 51 -5.47 6.83 -7.06
N PHE A 52 -5.50 5.50 -7.17
CA PHE A 52 -6.56 4.77 -7.85
C PHE A 52 -7.89 4.87 -7.10
N MET A 53 -7.91 4.72 -5.77
CA MET A 53 -9.15 4.87 -4.99
C MET A 53 -9.70 6.29 -5.04
N MET A 54 -8.86 7.32 -4.96
CA MET A 54 -9.31 8.71 -5.13
C MET A 54 -9.94 8.95 -6.50
N TRP A 55 -9.39 8.34 -7.56
CA TRP A 55 -9.98 8.40 -8.89
C TRP A 55 -11.34 7.69 -8.93
N ALA A 56 -11.45 6.51 -8.34
CA ALA A 56 -12.71 5.76 -8.25
C ALA A 56 -13.80 6.53 -7.48
N GLU A 57 -13.47 7.13 -6.33
CA GLU A 57 -14.39 7.98 -5.54
C GLU A 57 -14.87 9.19 -6.34
N THR A 58 -14.00 9.78 -7.18
CA THR A 58 -14.37 10.91 -8.04
C THR A 58 -15.42 10.50 -9.08
N LEU A 59 -15.22 9.36 -9.74
CA LEU A 59 -16.16 8.84 -10.74
C LEU A 59 -17.54 8.52 -10.13
N GLU A 60 -17.55 7.93 -8.93
CA GLU A 60 -18.79 7.63 -8.21
C GLU A 60 -19.57 8.90 -7.86
N SER A 61 -18.88 9.99 -7.49
CA SER A 61 -19.50 11.29 -7.21
C SER A 61 -20.09 11.97 -8.46
N GLU A 62 -19.45 11.81 -9.62
CA GLU A 62 -19.94 12.32 -10.90
C GLU A 62 -21.20 11.56 -11.36
N GLU A 63 -21.20 10.23 -11.23
CA GLU A 63 -22.36 9.39 -11.54
C GLU A 63 -23.56 9.76 -10.65
N ALA A 64 -23.35 9.89 -9.33
CA ALA A 64 -24.39 10.30 -8.38
C ALA A 64 -24.97 11.69 -8.68
N THR A 65 -24.15 12.64 -9.14
CA THR A 65 -24.61 13.99 -9.53
C THR A 65 -25.44 13.95 -10.81
N SER A 66 -25.02 13.17 -11.81
CA SER A 66 -25.74 13.03 -13.07
C SER A 66 -27.08 12.30 -12.95
N ALA A 67 -27.23 11.41 -11.95
CA ALA A 67 -28.48 10.74 -11.66
C ALA A 67 -29.53 11.60 -10.92
N GLN A 68 -29.13 12.78 -10.39
CA GLN A 68 -30.02 13.71 -9.70
C GLN A 68 -30.53 14.87 -10.57
N ILE A 69 -30.03 15.03 -11.79
CA ILE A 69 -30.47 16.04 -12.78
C ILE A 69 -31.35 15.35 -13.83
#